data_AF-A0A9P6BMF4-F1
#
_entry.id   AF-A0A9P6BMF4-F1
#
_cell.length_a   1.000
_cell.length_b   1.000
_cell.length_c   1.000
_cell.angle_alpha   90.00
_cell.angle_beta   90.00
_cell.angle_gamma   90.00
#
_symmetry.space_group_name_H-M   'P 1'
#
loop_
_entity.id
_entity.type
_entity.pdbx_description
1 polymer ?
#
loop_
_entity_poly.entity_id
_entity_poly.type
_entity_poly.pdbx_seq_one_letter_code
_entity_poly.pdbx_strand_id
1 'polypeptide(L)'
;MQPPMMTRYHRRIRRAKLRARSELDIFQWDKHQFAKQDFTIPQSYDTLKRIDYDKVSREEFIEEYEEKCLPVMIRGVTEGWGACNNWNHETFFRKYYSQPFKVGEDDDGNNVYVKMKYFLKYAETDGLKDDSPLYIFDSGFVKRKLTPIQKKRMSGSCSSSSSSSEGVVK
;
A
#
# COMPACT_ATOMS: atom_id res chain seq x y z
N MET A 1 18.11 12.80 32.97
CA MET A 1 17.91 11.73 31.97
C MET A 1 18.10 12.35 30.59
N GLN A 2 19.11 11.96 29.81
CA GLN A 2 19.24 12.46 28.45
C GLN A 2 18.12 11.85 27.58
N PRO A 3 17.45 12.62 26.71
CA PRO A 3 16.43 12.08 25.83
C PRO A 3 17.04 10.97 24.95
N PRO A 4 16.35 9.84 24.74
CA PRO A 4 16.90 8.75 23.95
C PRO A 4 17.23 9.23 22.53
N MET A 5 18.44 8.90 22.05
CA MET A 5 18.87 9.28 20.71
C MET A 5 17.86 8.82 19.65
N MET A 6 17.37 9.76 18.85
CA MET A 6 16.47 9.48 17.73
C MET A 6 17.10 8.48 16.75
N THR A 7 16.51 7.29 16.64
CA THR A 7 16.98 6.29 15.68
C THR A 7 16.88 6.78 14.23
N ARG A 8 17.65 6.14 13.33
CA ARG A 8 17.58 6.45 11.88
C ARG A 8 16.17 6.37 11.31
N TYR A 9 15.35 5.46 11.84
CA TYR A 9 13.94 5.31 11.47
C TYR A 9 13.14 6.58 11.80
N HIS A 10 13.13 7.01 13.07
CA HIS A 10 12.35 8.17 13.51
C HIS A 10 12.74 9.44 12.76
N ARG A 11 14.06 9.65 12.53
CA ARG A 11 14.54 10.79 11.74
C ARG A 11 14.00 10.80 10.30
N ARG A 12 13.81 9.62 9.69
CA ARG A 12 13.31 9.52 8.30
C ARG A 12 11.81 9.77 8.25
N ILE A 13 11.03 9.20 9.17
CA ILE A 13 9.59 9.44 9.25
C ILE A 13 9.30 10.91 9.59
N ARG A 14 9.95 11.47 10.63
CA ARG A 14 9.77 12.89 11.00
C ARG A 14 10.08 13.84 9.83
N ARG A 15 11.13 13.57 9.07
CA ARG A 15 11.45 14.38 7.87
C ARG A 15 10.38 14.25 6.79
N ALA A 16 9.84 13.05 6.58
CA ALA A 16 8.77 12.84 5.60
C ALA A 16 7.49 13.56 6.02
N LYS A 17 7.10 13.44 7.29
CA LYS A 17 5.98 14.16 7.90
C LYS A 17 6.08 15.67 7.68
N LEU A 18 7.19 16.28 8.13
CA LEU A 18 7.43 17.73 7.99
C LEU A 18 7.43 18.23 6.54
N ARG A 19 7.84 17.41 5.59
CA ARG A 19 7.84 17.80 4.18
C ARG A 19 6.49 17.60 3.53
N ALA A 20 5.81 16.50 3.80
CA ALA A 20 4.55 16.16 3.17
C ALA A 20 3.37 16.99 3.72
N ARG A 21 3.50 17.49 4.94
CA ARG A 21 2.49 18.29 5.66
C ARG A 21 3.19 19.33 6.53
N SER A 22 3.78 20.34 5.90
CA SER A 22 4.56 21.39 6.58
C SER A 22 3.71 22.25 7.52
N GLU A 23 2.41 22.28 7.30
CA GLU A 23 1.43 23.00 8.11
C GLU A 23 1.11 22.30 9.43
N LEU A 24 1.43 21.01 9.57
CA LEU A 24 1.24 20.25 10.80
C LEU A 24 2.49 20.30 11.68
N ASP A 25 2.34 20.80 12.91
CA ASP A 25 3.36 20.62 13.92
C ASP A 25 3.56 19.12 14.22
N ILE A 26 4.77 18.72 14.61
CA ILE A 26 5.12 17.32 14.88
C ILE A 26 4.28 16.69 16.00
N PHE A 27 3.71 17.51 16.89
CA PHE A 27 2.83 17.09 17.98
C PHE A 27 1.34 17.15 17.63
N GLN A 28 0.99 17.52 16.38
CA GLN A 28 -0.40 17.65 15.94
C GLN A 28 -0.89 16.50 15.06
N TRP A 29 -0.06 15.48 14.82
CA TRP A 29 -0.40 14.37 13.94
C TRP A 29 -1.52 13.48 14.48
N ASP A 30 -1.76 13.47 15.78
CA ASP A 30 -2.83 12.74 16.47
C ASP A 30 -3.75 13.67 17.27
N LYS A 31 -3.81 14.97 16.92
CA LYS A 31 -4.56 15.99 17.66
C LYS A 31 -6.03 15.64 17.92
N HIS A 32 -6.70 15.05 16.95
CA HIS A 32 -8.12 14.69 16.98
C HIS A 32 -8.37 13.30 17.58
N GLN A 33 -7.32 12.50 17.75
CA GLN A 33 -7.37 11.16 18.33
C GLN A 33 -8.37 10.25 17.60
N PHE A 34 -8.43 10.32 16.26
CA PHE A 34 -9.34 9.52 15.45
C PHE A 34 -9.11 8.01 15.62
N ALA A 35 -7.88 7.60 15.94
CA ALA A 35 -7.56 6.21 16.27
C ALA A 35 -8.32 5.65 17.49
N LYS A 36 -8.93 6.51 18.33
CA LYS A 36 -9.73 6.12 19.50
C LYS A 36 -11.24 6.16 19.25
N GLN A 37 -11.66 6.58 18.06
CA GLN A 37 -13.07 6.71 17.70
C GLN A 37 -13.50 5.52 16.83
N ASP A 38 -14.78 5.16 16.89
CA ASP A 38 -15.37 4.14 16.03
C ASP A 38 -15.93 4.80 14.77
N PHE A 39 -15.35 4.46 13.63
CA PHE A 39 -15.79 4.89 12.29
C PHE A 39 -16.40 3.73 11.49
N THR A 40 -16.86 2.67 12.16
CA THR A 40 -17.51 1.54 11.48
C THR A 40 -18.74 2.02 10.71
N ILE A 41 -18.70 1.86 9.39
CA ILE A 41 -19.83 2.20 8.51
C ILE A 41 -20.80 1.01 8.51
N PRO A 42 -22.09 1.20 8.85
CA PRO A 42 -23.05 0.10 8.81
C PRO A 42 -23.22 -0.44 7.38
N GLN A 43 -23.31 -1.76 7.25
CA GLN A 43 -23.44 -2.43 5.95
C GLN A 43 -24.67 -1.95 5.15
N SER A 44 -25.71 -1.46 5.83
CA SER A 44 -26.92 -0.92 5.21
C SER A 44 -26.69 0.33 4.34
N TYR A 45 -25.55 1.01 4.50
CA TYR A 45 -25.17 2.16 3.67
C TYR A 45 -24.58 1.75 2.31
N ASP A 46 -24.20 0.48 2.13
CA ASP A 46 -23.69 -0.04 0.87
C ASP A 46 -24.85 -0.38 -0.07
N THR A 47 -25.23 0.59 -0.90
CA THR A 47 -26.29 0.45 -1.91
C THR A 47 -25.75 0.24 -3.33
N LEU A 48 -24.43 0.08 -3.49
CA LEU A 48 -23.78 0.08 -4.81
C LEU A 48 -24.01 -1.26 -5.54
N LYS A 49 -24.54 -1.20 -6.77
CA LYS A 49 -24.76 -2.39 -7.62
C LYS A 49 -23.44 -3.14 -7.85
N ARG A 50 -23.52 -4.47 -7.86
CA ARG A 50 -22.38 -5.39 -8.06
C ARG A 50 -22.61 -6.25 -9.29
N ILE A 51 -21.59 -6.39 -10.13
CA ILE A 51 -21.59 -7.28 -11.29
C ILE A 51 -20.42 -8.25 -11.21
N ASP A 52 -20.56 -9.41 -11.85
CA ASP A 52 -19.47 -10.38 -11.99
C ASP A 52 -18.82 -10.22 -13.36
N TYR A 53 -17.50 -10.10 -13.39
CA TYR A 53 -16.72 -9.91 -14.60
C TYR A 53 -17.04 -10.95 -15.69
N ASP A 54 -17.19 -12.23 -15.32
CA ASP A 54 -17.43 -13.32 -16.28
C ASP A 54 -18.88 -13.42 -16.78
N LYS A 55 -19.80 -12.61 -16.22
CA LYS A 55 -21.23 -12.68 -16.54
C LYS A 55 -21.76 -11.50 -17.35
N VAL A 56 -21.01 -10.40 -17.41
CA VAL A 56 -21.41 -9.17 -18.09
C VAL A 56 -20.51 -8.95 -19.29
N SER A 57 -21.09 -8.81 -20.48
CA SER A 57 -20.31 -8.52 -21.68
C SER A 57 -19.80 -7.08 -21.66
N ARG A 58 -18.83 -6.79 -22.54
CA ARG A 58 -18.33 -5.43 -22.71
C ARG A 58 -19.44 -4.47 -23.15
N GLU A 59 -20.27 -4.91 -24.10
CA GLU A 59 -21.36 -4.12 -24.66
C GLU A 59 -22.42 -3.82 -23.60
N GLU A 60 -22.82 -4.84 -22.83
CA GLU A 60 -23.74 -4.67 -21.69
C GLU A 60 -23.16 -3.71 -20.64
N PHE A 61 -21.86 -3.80 -20.34
CA PHE A 61 -21.22 -2.88 -19.41
C PHE A 61 -21.25 -1.42 -19.90
N ILE A 62 -20.98 -1.20 -21.19
CA ILE A 62 -21.00 0.12 -21.82
C ILE A 62 -22.40 0.73 -21.73
N GLU A 63 -23.40 0.01 -22.23
CA GLU A 63 -24.79 0.45 -22.31
C GLU A 63 -25.40 0.69 -20.93
N GLU A 64 -25.13 -0.19 -19.95
CA GLU A 64 -25.77 -0.12 -18.63
C GLU A 64 -25.03 0.75 -17.61
N TYR A 65 -23.74 1.04 -17.80
CA TYR A 65 -22.93 1.74 -16.79
C TYR A 65 -22.06 2.85 -17.36
N GLU A 66 -21.20 2.56 -18.34
CA GLU A 66 -20.19 3.52 -18.81
C GLU A 66 -20.83 4.75 -19.48
N GLU A 67 -21.71 4.54 -20.46
CA GLU A 67 -22.38 5.64 -21.19
C GLU A 67 -23.31 6.45 -20.28
N LYS A 68 -23.89 5.79 -19.28
CA LYS A 68 -24.79 6.41 -18.30
C LYS A 68 -24.03 7.08 -17.16
N CYS A 69 -22.70 6.98 -17.12
CA CYS A 69 -21.85 7.46 -16.01
C CYS A 69 -22.27 6.91 -14.63
N LEU A 70 -22.75 5.67 -14.57
CA LEU A 70 -23.22 5.04 -13.34
C LEU A 70 -22.11 4.22 -12.67
N PRO A 71 -21.83 4.44 -11.37
CA PRO A 71 -20.84 3.65 -10.65
C PRO A 71 -21.35 2.23 -10.41
N VAL A 72 -20.44 1.26 -10.53
CA VAL A 72 -20.69 -0.17 -10.26
C VAL A 72 -19.44 -0.83 -9.72
N MET A 73 -19.61 -1.82 -8.84
CA MET A 73 -18.50 -2.64 -8.34
C MET A 73 -18.38 -3.93 -9.16
N ILE A 74 -17.21 -4.14 -9.77
CA ILE A 74 -16.91 -5.29 -10.63
C ILE A 74 -16.17 -6.35 -9.81
N ARG A 75 -16.78 -7.52 -9.65
CA ARG A 75 -16.20 -8.67 -8.93
C ARG A 75 -15.47 -9.61 -9.90
N GLY A 76 -14.53 -10.39 -9.38
CA GLY A 76 -13.83 -11.43 -10.14
C GLY A 76 -12.69 -10.95 -11.05
N VAL A 77 -12.62 -9.66 -11.39
CA VAL A 77 -11.64 -9.13 -12.38
C VAL A 77 -10.17 -9.35 -12.01
N THR A 78 -9.86 -9.42 -10.71
CA THR A 78 -8.49 -9.64 -10.21
C THR A 78 -8.22 -11.09 -9.81
N GLU A 79 -9.16 -12.00 -10.04
CA GLU A 79 -8.93 -13.43 -9.78
C GLU A 79 -7.76 -13.94 -10.64
N GLY A 80 -6.88 -14.72 -10.04
CA GLY A 80 -5.65 -15.20 -10.70
C GLY A 80 -4.51 -14.19 -10.81
N TRP A 81 -4.70 -12.91 -10.46
CA TRP A 81 -3.59 -11.95 -10.48
C TRP A 81 -2.51 -12.35 -9.47
N GLY A 82 -1.24 -12.31 -9.88
CA GLY A 82 -0.12 -12.59 -8.98
C GLY A 82 -0.10 -11.68 -7.74
N ALA A 83 -0.70 -10.49 -7.83
CA ALA A 83 -0.87 -9.56 -6.71
C ALA A 83 -1.61 -10.19 -5.52
N CYS A 84 -2.63 -11.03 -5.76
CA CYS A 84 -3.40 -11.69 -4.71
C CYS A 84 -2.52 -12.55 -3.77
N ASN A 85 -1.42 -13.10 -4.29
CA ASN A 85 -0.47 -13.91 -3.52
C ASN A 85 0.79 -13.14 -3.10
N ASN A 86 1.14 -12.05 -3.80
CA ASN A 86 2.43 -11.37 -3.65
C ASN A 86 2.33 -9.99 -3.01
N TRP A 87 1.16 -9.37 -2.92
CA TRP A 87 1.00 -8.04 -2.33
C TRP A 87 0.70 -8.17 -0.84
N ASN A 88 1.70 -8.64 -0.09
CA ASN A 88 1.64 -8.81 1.36
C ASN A 88 2.90 -8.25 2.04
N HIS A 89 2.80 -8.02 3.36
CA HIS A 89 3.85 -7.39 4.16
C HIS A 89 5.23 -8.07 3.93
N GLU A 90 5.30 -9.40 4.00
CA GLU A 90 6.55 -10.14 3.86
C GLU A 90 7.21 -9.93 2.48
N THR A 91 6.42 -10.02 1.42
CA THR A 91 6.91 -9.83 0.04
C THR A 91 7.40 -8.40 -0.16
N PHE A 92 6.63 -7.41 0.32
CA PHE A 92 7.03 -6.01 0.26
C PHE A 92 8.31 -5.73 1.06
N PHE A 93 8.41 -6.28 2.27
CA PHE A 93 9.59 -6.15 3.12
C PHE A 93 10.82 -6.80 2.47
N ARG A 94 10.69 -8.01 1.91
CA ARG A 94 11.81 -8.74 1.30
C ARG A 94 12.26 -8.11 -0.01
N LYS A 95 11.35 -7.95 -0.99
CA LYS A 95 11.66 -7.52 -2.36
C LYS A 95 11.94 -6.02 -2.45
N TYR A 96 11.16 -5.20 -1.74
CA TYR A 96 11.21 -3.74 -1.88
C TYR A 96 11.86 -3.03 -0.69
N TYR A 97 12.46 -3.77 0.25
CA TYR A 97 13.09 -3.28 1.49
C TYR A 97 13.68 -1.86 1.47
N SER A 98 14.56 -1.59 0.49
CA SER A 98 15.29 -0.31 0.37
C SER A 98 14.76 0.62 -0.73
N GLN A 99 13.70 0.22 -1.43
CA GLN A 99 13.08 0.99 -2.50
C GLN A 99 12.30 2.17 -1.90
N PRO A 100 12.53 3.41 -2.38
CA PRO A 100 11.70 4.55 -2.01
C PRO A 100 10.34 4.47 -2.70
N PHE A 101 9.28 4.83 -1.97
CA PHE A 101 7.93 5.05 -2.46
C PHE A 101 7.46 6.44 -2.06
N LYS A 102 6.73 7.10 -2.95
CA LYS A 102 6.17 8.44 -2.76
C LYS A 102 5.08 8.34 -1.69
N VAL A 103 5.15 9.24 -0.71
CA VAL A 103 4.20 9.33 0.40
C VAL A 103 3.53 10.71 0.53
N GLY A 104 3.83 11.61 -0.40
CA GLY A 104 3.33 12.98 -0.41
C GLY A 104 4.12 13.88 -1.36
N GLU A 105 3.85 15.17 -1.29
CA GLU A 105 4.53 16.27 -1.99
C GLU A 105 4.82 17.37 -0.95
N ASP A 106 5.88 18.14 -1.15
CA ASP A 106 6.14 19.34 -0.34
C ASP A 106 5.55 20.60 -0.98
N ASP A 107 5.71 21.74 -0.29
CA ASP A 107 5.12 23.03 -0.66
C ASP A 107 5.57 23.52 -2.05
N ASP A 108 6.71 23.04 -2.53
CA ASP A 108 7.26 23.36 -3.85
C ASP A 108 6.83 22.34 -4.92
N GLY A 109 5.94 21.39 -4.58
CA GLY A 109 5.49 20.31 -5.45
C GLY A 109 6.51 19.17 -5.63
N ASN A 110 7.57 19.12 -4.83
CA ASN A 110 8.55 18.04 -4.92
C ASN A 110 8.06 16.79 -4.20
N ASN A 111 8.23 15.64 -4.86
CA ASN A 111 7.85 14.35 -4.29
C ASN A 111 8.60 14.04 -2.98
N VAL A 112 7.85 13.64 -1.96
CA VAL A 112 8.39 13.16 -0.68
C VAL A 112 8.42 11.63 -0.69
N TYR A 113 9.59 11.04 -0.43
CA TYR A 113 9.80 9.60 -0.51
C TYR A 113 10.21 8.96 0.82
N VAL A 114 9.68 7.77 1.10
CA VAL A 114 10.08 6.91 2.23
C VAL A 114 10.45 5.53 1.72
N LYS A 115 11.52 4.93 2.28
CA LYS A 115 11.89 3.54 1.93
C LYS A 115 10.86 2.57 2.49
N MET A 116 10.49 1.53 1.73
CA MET A 116 9.48 0.53 2.13
C MET A 116 9.68 0.01 3.56
N LYS A 117 10.91 -0.36 3.95
CA LYS A 117 11.19 -0.84 5.34
C LYS A 117 10.81 0.15 6.45
N TYR A 118 10.89 1.45 6.18
CA TYR A 118 10.50 2.47 7.14
C TYR A 118 9.00 2.70 7.07
N PHE A 119 8.40 2.65 5.89
CA PHE A 119 6.95 2.79 5.73
C PHE A 119 6.19 1.64 6.40
N LEU A 120 6.61 0.38 6.20
CA LEU A 120 5.95 -0.77 6.83
C LEU A 120 6.01 -0.67 8.35
N LYS A 121 7.20 -0.39 8.91
CA LYS A 121 7.32 -0.14 10.35
C LYS A 121 6.41 1.00 10.81
N TYR A 122 6.32 2.09 10.05
CA TYR A 122 5.45 3.22 10.36
C TYR A 122 3.97 2.84 10.35
N ALA A 123 3.50 2.13 9.33
CA ALA A 123 2.12 1.68 9.20
C ALA A 123 1.69 0.73 10.33
N GLU A 124 2.62 -0.03 10.91
CA GLU A 124 2.38 -0.93 12.04
C GLU A 124 2.59 -0.27 13.42
N THR A 125 3.07 0.98 13.48
CA THR A 125 3.40 1.65 14.75
C THR A 125 2.86 3.09 14.80
N ASP A 126 3.69 4.08 14.48
CA ASP A 126 3.33 5.50 14.63
C ASP A 126 2.09 5.87 13.78
N GLY A 127 1.98 5.32 12.57
CA GLY A 127 0.90 5.61 11.63
C GLY A 127 -0.47 5.12 12.08
N LEU A 128 -0.55 4.17 13.02
CA LEU A 128 -1.84 3.72 13.58
C LEU A 128 -2.48 4.77 14.51
N LYS A 129 -1.71 5.77 14.94
CA LYS A 129 -2.17 6.82 15.86
C LYS A 129 -2.41 8.14 15.18
N ASP A 130 -1.78 8.36 14.02
CA ASP A 130 -1.94 9.59 13.26
C ASP A 130 -3.38 9.72 12.75
N ASP A 131 -3.98 10.89 12.90
CA ASP A 131 -5.34 11.19 12.41
C ASP A 131 -5.44 11.12 10.89
N SER A 132 -4.36 11.47 10.21
CA SER A 132 -4.21 11.39 8.76
C SER A 132 -2.79 10.87 8.46
N PRO A 133 -2.59 9.54 8.43
CA PRO A 133 -1.27 8.94 8.28
C PRO A 133 -0.64 9.25 6.91
N LEU A 134 0.70 9.18 6.82
CA LEU A 134 1.40 9.18 5.53
C LEU A 134 0.89 8.02 4.66
N TYR A 135 0.62 8.28 3.39
CA TYR A 135 0.01 7.32 2.49
C TYR A 135 0.85 7.12 1.23
N ILE A 136 1.18 5.86 0.89
CA ILE A 136 1.89 5.57 -0.36
C ILE A 136 0.97 5.84 -1.54
N PHE A 137 1.37 6.77 -2.41
CA PHE A 137 0.71 7.04 -3.68
C PHE A 137 1.77 7.35 -4.75
N ASP A 138 2.09 6.36 -5.59
CA ASP A 138 3.32 6.39 -6.40
C ASP A 138 3.10 6.00 -7.86
N SER A 139 2.89 7.01 -8.71
CA SER A 139 2.79 6.86 -10.16
C SER A 139 4.13 6.55 -10.86
N GLY A 140 5.25 6.73 -10.16
CA GLY A 140 6.60 6.56 -10.69
C GLY A 140 7.21 5.17 -10.45
N PHE A 141 6.49 4.25 -9.81
CA PHE A 141 7.02 2.94 -9.41
C PHE A 141 7.63 2.14 -10.56
N VAL A 142 6.93 2.02 -11.69
CA VAL A 142 7.39 1.21 -12.84
C VAL A 142 8.65 1.78 -13.50
N LYS A 143 8.81 3.12 -13.48
CA LYS A 143 9.91 3.81 -14.18
C LYS A 143 11.23 3.80 -13.39
N ARG A 144 11.22 3.50 -12.09
CA ARG A 144 12.43 3.56 -11.26
C ARG A 144 13.25 2.28 -11.40
N LYS A 145 14.43 2.41 -11.99
CA LYS A 145 15.39 1.31 -12.13
C LYS A 145 15.80 0.79 -10.74
N LEU A 146 15.62 -0.51 -10.53
CA LEU A 146 16.12 -1.22 -9.35
C LEU A 146 17.66 -1.17 -9.34
N THR A 147 18.24 -0.87 -8.19
CA THR A 147 19.69 -0.99 -7.97
C THR A 147 20.13 -2.46 -8.12
N PRO A 148 21.41 -2.75 -8.44
CA PRO A 148 21.91 -4.12 -8.55
C PRO A 148 21.62 -5.00 -7.31
N ILE A 149 21.71 -4.42 -6.12
CA ILE A 149 21.37 -5.09 -4.85
C ILE A 149 19.88 -5.47 -4.80
N GLN A 150 19.00 -4.59 -5.27
CA GLN A 150 17.56 -4.86 -5.34
C GLN A 150 17.25 -5.91 -6.40
N LYS A 151 17.91 -5.85 -7.57
CA LYS A 151 17.80 -6.88 -8.62
C LYS A 151 18.19 -8.26 -8.10
N LYS A 152 19.32 -8.38 -7.40
CA LYS A 152 19.78 -9.66 -6.79
C LYS A 152 18.79 -10.21 -5.77
N ARG A 153 18.17 -9.35 -4.95
CA ARG A 153 17.12 -9.76 -3.99
C ARG A 153 15.81 -10.18 -4.66
N MET A 154 15.52 -9.65 -5.85
CA MET A 154 14.32 -10.00 -6.62
C MET A 154 14.52 -11.24 -7.49
N SER A 155 15.73 -11.50 -7.99
CA SER A 155 16.04 -12.65 -8.85
C SER A 155 16.24 -13.97 -8.08
N GLY A 156 16.54 -13.92 -6.78
CA GLY A 156 16.75 -15.12 -5.96
C GLY A 156 15.48 -15.86 -5.53
N SER A 157 14.30 -15.55 -6.06
CA SER A 157 13.00 -16.09 -5.61
C SER A 157 12.28 -16.98 -6.63
N CYS A 158 12.95 -17.49 -7.67
CA CYS A 158 12.35 -18.39 -8.65
C CYS A 158 12.63 -19.89 -8.43
N SER A 159 13.31 -20.26 -7.35
CA SER A 159 13.50 -21.67 -6.96
C SER A 159 12.69 -22.00 -5.71
N SER A 160 11.37 -22.15 -5.87
CA SER A 160 10.56 -22.99 -4.98
C SER A 160 10.35 -24.33 -5.67
N SER A 161 11.00 -25.35 -5.11
CA SER A 161 10.97 -26.76 -5.45
C SER A 161 9.55 -27.30 -5.56
N SER A 162 9.18 -27.80 -6.73
CA SER A 162 8.12 -28.77 -6.92
C SER A 162 8.60 -30.12 -6.37
N SER A 163 8.19 -30.47 -5.16
CA SER A 163 8.31 -31.83 -4.64
C SER A 163 7.05 -32.60 -5.03
N SER A 164 7.13 -33.37 -6.12
CA SER A 164 6.13 -34.38 -6.46
C SER A 164 6.28 -35.54 -5.48
N SER A 165 5.28 -35.76 -4.64
CA SER A 165 5.13 -37.02 -3.90
C SER A 165 4.28 -37.97 -4.73
N GLU A 166 4.93 -38.92 -5.41
CA GLU A 166 4.26 -40.10 -5.96
C GLU A 166 3.78 -40.98 -4.80
N GLY A 167 2.48 -41.27 -4.78
CA GLY A 167 1.88 -42.22 -3.85
C GLY A 167 2.24 -43.64 -4.24
N VAL A 168 2.84 -44.38 -3.31
CA VAL A 168 2.95 -45.84 -3.36
C VAL A 168 1.63 -46.40 -2.84
N VAL A 169 0.82 -46.97 -3.73
CA VAL A 169 -0.28 -47.86 -3.35
C VAL A 169 0.30 -49.27 -3.27
N LYS A 170 0.21 -49.89 -2.10
CA LYS A 170 0.29 -51.33 -1.91
C LYS A 170 -1.13 -51.85 -1.70
#